data_AF-A0A2V3IHI6-F1
#
_entry.id   AF-A0A2V3IHI6-F1
#
_cell.length_a   1.000
_cell.length_b   1.000
_cell.length_c   1.000
_cell.angle_alpha   90.00
_cell.angle_beta   90.00
_cell.angle_gamma   90.00
#
_symmetry.space_group_name_H-M   'P 1'
#
loop_
_entity.id
_entity.type
_entity.pdbx_description
1 polymer ?
#
loop_
_entity_poly.entity_id
_entity_poly.type
_entity_poly.pdbx_seq_one_letter_code
_entity_poly.pdbx_strand_id
1 'polypeptide(L)'
;MAFRAAPRIVSRRLSTLAGTIDKSATKGPKLPAGNDPSAAHGPAHAIADTNRWRIVSVVFAVPVLGYAILQSMNEHQHVDAPPEYPYLKIASRVPRFPWGDDDLIGTSYERHAKAHGGEEH
;
A
#
# COMPACT_ATOMS: atom_id res chain seq x y z
N MET A 1 32.47 42.91 37.04
CA MET A 1 31.19 43.05 36.31
C MET A 1 30.89 41.71 35.64
N ALA A 2 29.85 41.00 36.08
CA ALA A 2 29.49 39.68 35.54
C ALA A 2 28.14 39.77 34.83
N PHE A 3 28.13 39.58 33.51
CA PHE A 3 26.90 39.49 32.73
C PHE A 3 26.40 38.04 32.71
N ARG A 4 25.31 37.76 33.42
CA ARG A 4 24.54 36.53 33.29
C ARG A 4 23.62 36.65 32.07
N ALA A 5 23.87 35.88 31.02
CA ALA A 5 22.96 35.73 29.90
C ALA A 5 21.88 34.69 30.26
N ALA A 6 20.61 35.09 30.27
CA ALA A 6 19.47 34.19 30.44
C ALA A 6 19.14 33.47 29.11
N PRO A 7 18.78 32.18 29.12
CA PRO A 7 18.39 31.48 27.91
C PRO A 7 17.02 31.96 27.43
N ARG A 8 16.94 32.44 26.17
CA ARG A 8 15.68 32.73 25.49
C ARG A 8 15.02 31.41 25.10
N ILE A 9 13.99 31.02 25.83
CA ILE A 9 13.12 29.90 25.47
C ILE A 9 12.30 30.33 24.24
N VAL A 10 12.68 29.83 23.07
CA VAL A 10 11.90 29.99 21.83
C VAL A 10 10.72 29.05 21.92
N SER A 11 9.58 29.56 22.37
CA SER A 11 8.30 28.86 22.30
C SER A 11 7.89 28.76 20.82
N ARG A 12 8.22 27.62 20.18
CA ARG A 12 7.62 27.26 18.89
C ARG A 12 6.16 26.96 19.16
N ARG A 13 5.30 27.92 18.85
CA ARG A 13 3.85 27.70 18.80
C ARG A 13 3.58 26.59 17.79
N LEU A 14 3.11 25.45 18.27
CA LEU A 14 2.50 24.42 17.43
C LEU A 14 1.18 25.00 16.93
N SER A 15 1.18 25.47 15.69
CA SER A 15 -0.05 25.82 14.98
C SER A 15 -0.81 24.54 14.66
N THR A 16 -1.89 24.32 15.40
CA THR A 16 -2.94 23.33 15.11
C THR A 16 -3.51 23.61 13.73
N LEU A 17 -3.12 22.80 12.74
CA LEU A 17 -3.55 22.89 11.35
C LEU A 17 -4.89 22.15 11.15
N ALA A 18 -5.86 22.44 12.00
CA ALA A 18 -7.18 21.83 12.01
C ALA A 18 -8.23 22.94 12.15
N GLY A 19 -8.50 23.68 11.08
CA GLY A 19 -9.55 24.70 11.14
C GLY A 19 -9.55 25.76 10.06
N THR A 20 -9.36 25.42 8.79
CA THR A 20 -9.79 26.30 7.68
C THR A 20 -10.38 25.44 6.57
N ILE A 21 -11.63 25.04 6.76
CA ILE A 21 -12.48 24.61 5.64
C ILE A 21 -12.92 25.91 4.96
N ASP A 22 -12.20 26.31 3.92
CA ASP A 22 -12.50 27.51 3.15
C ASP A 22 -13.87 27.35 2.46
N LYS A 23 -14.85 28.17 2.88
CA LYS A 23 -16.15 28.33 2.21
C LYS A 23 -16.06 29.23 0.97
N SER A 24 -15.01 29.07 0.17
CA SER A 24 -14.78 29.82 -1.08
C SER A 24 -15.13 28.95 -2.29
N ALA A 25 -16.40 28.54 -2.37
CA ALA A 25 -16.95 27.80 -3.50
C ALA A 25 -18.03 28.64 -4.18
N THR A 26 -17.66 29.79 -4.73
CA THR A 26 -18.59 30.62 -5.51
C THR A 26 -18.00 30.94 -6.88
N LYS A 27 -18.39 30.08 -7.84
CA LYS A 27 -18.32 30.21 -9.32
C LYS A 27 -16.97 29.87 -9.97
N GLY A 28 -16.82 28.58 -10.33
CA GLY A 28 -15.83 28.13 -11.30
C GLY A 28 -16.15 28.57 -12.75
N PRO A 29 -15.23 28.36 -13.71
CA PRO A 29 -15.43 28.68 -15.12
C PRO A 29 -16.66 27.96 -15.69
N LYS A 30 -17.48 28.62 -16.53
CA LYS A 30 -18.62 27.97 -17.17
C LYS A 30 -18.14 26.96 -18.22
N LEU A 31 -18.44 25.69 -18.02
CA LEU A 31 -18.19 24.62 -19.00
C LEU A 31 -19.22 24.68 -20.14
N PRO A 32 -18.88 24.12 -21.33
CA PRO A 32 -19.83 24.00 -22.45
C PRO A 32 -21.08 23.21 -22.06
N ALA A 33 -22.19 23.46 -22.76
CA ALA A 33 -23.47 22.81 -22.50
C ALA A 33 -23.35 21.28 -22.68
N GLY A 34 -23.80 20.51 -21.68
CA GLY A 34 -23.69 19.05 -21.63
C GLY A 34 -22.66 18.53 -20.62
N ASN A 35 -21.83 19.40 -20.05
CA ASN A 35 -20.87 19.03 -19.01
C ASN A 35 -21.47 19.17 -17.61
N ASP A 36 -21.12 18.25 -16.70
CA ASP A 36 -21.49 18.34 -15.29
C ASP A 36 -20.87 19.60 -14.66
N PRO A 37 -21.68 20.51 -14.07
CA PRO A 37 -21.15 21.69 -13.38
C PRO A 37 -20.21 21.34 -12.22
N SER A 38 -20.26 20.13 -11.68
CA SER A 38 -19.31 19.63 -10.66
C SER A 38 -17.89 19.45 -11.22
N ALA A 39 -17.71 19.25 -12.52
CA ALA A 39 -16.40 19.10 -13.16
C ALA A 39 -15.66 20.44 -13.32
N ALA A 40 -16.31 21.58 -13.04
CA ALA A 40 -15.75 22.92 -13.20
C ALA A 40 -15.25 23.46 -11.86
N HIS A 41 -14.02 23.11 -11.49
CA HIS A 41 -13.36 23.68 -10.33
C HIS A 41 -12.39 24.79 -10.75
N GLY A 42 -12.41 25.92 -10.02
CA GLY A 42 -11.43 26.97 -10.24
C GLY A 42 -10.01 26.51 -9.88
N PRO A 43 -8.96 27.20 -10.36
CA PRO A 43 -7.56 26.82 -10.09
C PRO A 43 -7.26 26.78 -8.58
N ALA A 44 -7.87 27.65 -7.79
CA ALA A 44 -7.74 27.64 -6.32
C ALA A 44 -8.27 26.34 -5.68
N HIS A 45 -9.37 25.79 -6.18
CA HIS A 45 -9.94 24.54 -5.68
C HIS A 45 -9.07 23.34 -6.05
N ALA A 46 -8.55 23.29 -7.28
CA ALA A 46 -7.64 22.24 -7.71
C ALA A 46 -6.34 22.21 -6.87
N ILE A 47 -5.80 23.39 -6.52
CA ILE A 47 -4.64 23.50 -5.64
C ILE A 47 -4.96 23.01 -4.23
N ALA A 48 -6.13 23.40 -3.69
CA ALA A 48 -6.58 22.96 -2.37
C ALA A 48 -6.77 21.43 -2.30
N ASP A 49 -7.40 20.83 -3.32
CA ASP A 49 -7.59 19.38 -3.40
C ASP A 49 -6.26 18.63 -3.52
N THR A 50 -5.34 19.13 -4.34
CA THR A 50 -4.02 18.53 -4.50
C THR A 50 -3.26 18.54 -3.18
N ASN A 51 -3.30 19.65 -2.45
CA ASN A 51 -2.66 19.75 -1.14
C ASN A 51 -3.31 18.82 -0.11
N ARG A 52 -4.64 18.69 -0.12
CA ARG A 52 -5.38 17.76 0.75
C ARG A 52 -4.93 16.32 0.49
N TRP A 53 -4.94 15.88 -0.77
CA TRP A 53 -4.56 14.51 -1.13
C TRP A 53 -3.08 14.23 -0.91
N ARG A 54 -2.21 15.23 -1.06
CA ARG A 54 -0.79 15.11 -0.71
C ARG A 54 -0.61 14.80 0.78
N ILE A 55 -1.32 15.50 1.66
CA ILE A 55 -1.25 15.26 3.11
C ILE A 55 -1.78 13.87 3.43
N VAL A 56 -2.97 13.51 2.93
CA VAL A 56 -3.58 12.18 3.15
C VAL A 56 -2.63 11.07 2.69
N SER A 57 -2.09 11.19 1.49
CA SER A 57 -1.18 10.17 0.94
C SER A 57 0.06 9.99 1.81
N VAL A 58 0.70 11.09 2.26
CA VAL A 58 1.89 10.98 3.11
C VAL A 58 1.54 10.41 4.49
N VAL A 59 0.44 10.85 5.11
CA VAL A 59 0.03 10.41 6.45
C VAL A 59 -0.31 8.93 6.48
N PHE A 60 -0.90 8.38 5.42
CA PHE A 60 -1.28 6.96 5.38
C PHE A 60 -0.25 6.07 4.69
N ALA A 61 0.37 6.50 3.59
CA ALA A 61 1.30 5.66 2.85
C ALA A 61 2.59 5.40 3.63
N VAL A 62 3.13 6.40 4.35
CA VAL A 62 4.39 6.25 5.10
C VAL A 62 4.29 5.18 6.20
N PRO A 63 3.28 5.19 7.11
CA PRO A 63 3.18 4.14 8.13
C PRO A 63 2.87 2.77 7.54
N VAL A 64 2.02 2.68 6.50
CA VAL A 64 1.71 1.40 5.85
C VAL A 64 2.94 0.82 5.16
N LEU A 65 3.68 1.64 4.43
CA LEU A 65 4.93 1.23 3.78
C LEU A 65 6.00 0.86 4.81
N GLY A 66 6.14 1.64 5.89
CA GLY A 66 7.06 1.32 6.97
C GLY A 66 6.74 -0.03 7.62
N TYR A 67 5.46 -0.29 7.90
CA TYR A 67 5.03 -1.58 8.42
C TYR A 67 5.24 -2.73 7.44
N ALA A 68 4.96 -2.52 6.15
CA ALA A 68 5.19 -3.52 5.12
C ALA A 68 6.68 -3.89 5.01
N ILE A 69 7.57 -2.90 5.04
CA ILE A 69 9.02 -3.13 5.05
C ILE A 69 9.41 -3.97 6.28
N LEU A 70 8.94 -3.60 7.48
CA LEU A 70 9.22 -4.36 8.70
C LEU A 70 8.69 -5.80 8.61
N GLN A 71 7.52 -6.01 8.01
CA GLN A 71 6.95 -7.34 7.82
C GLN A 71 7.76 -8.18 6.84
N SER A 72 8.22 -7.57 5.73
CA SER A 72 9.03 -8.24 4.69
C SER A 72 10.46 -8.52 5.11
N MET A 73 10.98 -7.86 6.16
CA MET A 73 12.30 -8.16 6.72
C MET A 73 12.34 -9.48 7.51
N ASN A 74 11.19 -10.05 7.84
CA ASN A 74 11.15 -11.35 8.49
C ASN A 74 11.52 -12.45 7.50
N GLU A 75 12.40 -13.36 7.92
CA GLU A 75 12.76 -14.54 7.13
C GLU A 75 11.52 -15.41 6.90
N HIS A 76 11.21 -15.71 5.64
CA HIS A 76 10.16 -16.67 5.29
C HIS A 76 10.78 -18.07 5.15
N GLN A 77 11.12 -18.68 6.29
CA GLN A 77 11.60 -20.06 6.29
C GLN A 77 10.43 -21.00 6.02
N HIS A 78 10.44 -21.64 4.85
CA HIS A 78 9.62 -22.81 4.63
C HIS A 78 10.15 -23.94 5.52
N VAL A 79 9.31 -24.40 6.44
CA VAL A 79 9.56 -25.67 7.13
C VAL A 79 9.53 -26.82 6.12
N ASP A 80 10.25 -27.89 6.43
CA ASP A 80 10.28 -29.08 5.59
C ASP A 80 8.87 -29.55 5.23
N ALA A 81 8.72 -30.00 3.99
CA ALA A 81 7.43 -30.44 3.49
C ALA A 81 6.88 -31.56 4.38
N PRO A 82 5.60 -31.50 4.78
CA PRO A 82 5.00 -32.59 5.54
C PRO A 82 5.00 -33.88 4.71
N PRO A 83 4.93 -35.05 5.36
CA PRO A 83 4.71 -36.32 4.66
C PRO A 83 3.53 -36.24 3.70
N GLU A 84 3.62 -36.92 2.56
CA GLU A 84 2.57 -36.88 1.54
C GLU A 84 1.33 -37.65 2.02
N TYR A 85 0.39 -36.91 2.61
CA TYR A 85 -0.91 -37.46 3.01
C TYR A 85 -1.90 -37.44 1.83
N PRO A 86 -2.84 -38.41 1.76
CA PRO A 86 -3.80 -38.54 0.66
C PRO A 86 -4.67 -37.30 0.41
N TYR A 87 -4.77 -36.40 1.40
CA TYR A 87 -5.59 -35.19 1.34
C TYR A 87 -4.82 -33.91 0.98
N LEU A 88 -3.48 -33.92 0.97
CA LEU A 88 -2.69 -32.70 0.74
C LEU A 88 -2.69 -32.28 -0.74
N LYS A 89 -2.72 -33.24 -1.65
CA LYS A 89 -2.72 -32.99 -3.11
C LYS A 89 -3.82 -33.81 -3.78
N ILE A 90 -5.08 -33.51 -3.46
CA ILE A 90 -6.21 -34.20 -4.09
C ILE A 90 -6.41 -33.68 -5.53
N ALA A 91 -6.43 -34.59 -6.51
CA ALA A 91 -6.95 -34.29 -7.84
C ALA A 91 -8.33 -34.94 -8.00
N SER A 92 -9.34 -34.18 -8.43
CA SER A 92 -10.65 -34.75 -8.80
C SER A 92 -10.69 -35.27 -10.24
N ARG A 93 -9.74 -34.86 -11.09
CA ARG A 93 -9.67 -35.17 -12.52
C ARG A 93 -8.22 -35.27 -12.97
N VAL A 94 -7.96 -36.12 -13.98
CA VAL A 94 -6.70 -36.17 -14.74
C VAL A 94 -7.01 -35.89 -16.22
N PRO A 95 -6.41 -34.87 -16.85
CA PRO A 95 -5.48 -33.88 -16.29
C PRO A 95 -6.17 -32.99 -15.23
N ARG A 96 -5.42 -32.60 -14.19
CA ARG A 96 -5.95 -31.79 -13.08
C ARG A 96 -6.34 -30.39 -13.55
N PHE A 97 -5.51 -29.77 -14.39
CA PHE A 97 -5.72 -28.42 -14.89
C PHE A 97 -5.62 -28.31 -16.42
N PRO A 98 -6.15 -27.24 -17.03
CA PRO A 98 -6.08 -27.01 -18.48
C PRO A 98 -4.65 -26.85 -19.02
N TRP A 99 -3.69 -26.48 -18.17
CA TRP A 99 -2.28 -26.27 -18.52
C TRP A 99 -1.38 -27.45 -18.14
N GLY A 100 -1.96 -28.59 -17.71
CA GLY A 100 -1.23 -29.81 -17.36
C GLY A 100 -1.34 -30.19 -15.88
N ASP A 101 -0.44 -31.06 -15.44
CA ASP A 101 -0.40 -31.61 -14.08
C ASP A 101 0.47 -30.80 -13.12
N ASP A 102 0.89 -29.60 -13.53
CA ASP A 102 1.59 -28.65 -12.68
C ASP A 102 0.61 -27.74 -11.94
N ASP A 103 0.85 -27.59 -10.64
CA ASP A 103 0.06 -26.68 -9.80
C ASP A 103 0.40 -25.21 -10.16
N LEU A 104 -0.64 -24.39 -10.34
CA LEU A 104 -0.48 -22.98 -10.70
C LEU A 104 0.17 -22.18 -9.56
N ILE A 105 -0.20 -22.54 -8.33
CA ILE A 105 0.29 -21.94 -7.09
C ILE A 105 1.13 -22.99 -6.39
N GLY A 106 2.35 -22.63 -6.00
CA GLY A 106 3.30 -23.50 -5.33
C GLY A 106 4.65 -22.81 -5.20
N THR A 107 5.51 -23.36 -4.36
CA THR A 107 6.87 -22.84 -4.18
C THR A 107 7.79 -23.33 -5.30
N SER A 108 8.88 -22.61 -5.59
CA SER A 108 9.90 -23.12 -6.50
C SER A 108 10.51 -24.43 -6.00
N TYR A 109 10.59 -24.61 -4.67
CA TYR A 109 11.05 -25.83 -4.03
C TYR A 109 10.19 -27.04 -4.39
N GLU A 110 8.86 -26.91 -4.34
CA GLU A 110 7.93 -27.98 -4.74
C GLU A 110 8.09 -28.36 -6.22
N ARG A 111 8.32 -27.38 -7.09
CA ARG A 111 8.56 -27.61 -8.53
C ARG A 111 9.89 -28.32 -8.77
N HIS A 112 10.96 -27.91 -8.08
CA HIS A 112 12.27 -28.56 -8.15
C HIS A 112 12.24 -29.99 -7.58
N ALA A 113 11.54 -30.21 -6.47
CA ALA A 113 11.35 -31.54 -5.89
C ALA A 113 10.62 -32.48 -6.86
N LYS A 114 9.57 -32.00 -7.55
CA LYS A 114 8.86 -32.79 -8.57
C LYS A 114 9.76 -33.13 -9.78
N ALA A 115 10.62 -32.20 -10.19
CA ALA A 115 11.51 -32.40 -11.34
C ALA A 115 12.62 -33.43 -11.10
N HIS A 116 13.08 -33.59 -9.85
CA HIS A 116 14.17 -34.51 -9.48
C HIS A 116 13.72 -35.76 -8.72
N GLY A 117 12.51 -35.78 -8.16
CA GLY A 117 11.96 -36.90 -7.38
C GLY A 117 11.21 -37.95 -8.21
N GLY A 118 11.22 -37.85 -9.55
CA GLY A 118 10.51 -38.76 -10.44
C GLY A 118 11.26 -40.04 -10.83
N GLU A 119 12.50 -40.26 -10.35
CA GLU A 119 13.33 -41.42 -10.72
C GLU A 119 13.32 -42.57 -9.70
N GLU A 120 12.67 -42.41 -8.54
CA GLU A 120 12.59 -43.49 -7.54
C GLU A 120 11.12 -43.83 -7.23
N HIS A 121 10.48 -44.57 -8.14
CA HIS A 121 9.47 -45.59 -7.79
C HIS A 121 9.12 -46.48 -8.98
#